data_AF-A0A8C5QT51-F1
#
_entry.id   AF-A0A8C5QT51-F1
#
_cell.length_a   1.000
_cell.length_b   1.000
_cell.length_c   1.000
_cell.angle_alpha   90.00
_cell.angle_beta   90.00
_cell.angle_gamma   90.00
#
_symmetry.space_group_name_H-M   'P 1'
#
loop_
_entity.id
_entity.type
_entity.pdbx_description
1 polymer ?
#
loop_
_entity_poly.entity_id
_entity_poly.type
_entity_poly.pdbx_seq_one_letter_code
_entity_poly.pdbx_strand_id
1 'polypeptide(L)'
;MSKFSNLFKSSGSGSKNRKGPTAQDALYKLRETEEMLTKKQEYLEKKIEHELQTARKHGTKDKRAALQALKRKKRLEKQLTQIDGTLSTIEFQREALENSHTNTEVLKNMGYAAKAMKTVHQNMDVNKIDELMQDINEQQEVAQEISDAISRPAGFGEEFDEDELLQELEELEQDELNKHMANVNLPSVPSTKLPARAASSRRRVEEDEDMKMLEAWAT
;
A
#
# COMPACT_ATOMS: atom_id res chain seq x y z
N MET A 1 -29.59 -40.34 31.87
CA MET A 1 -29.27 -39.01 32.45
C MET A 1 -28.73 -38.13 31.34
N SER A 2 -29.58 -37.28 30.77
CA SER A 2 -29.22 -36.30 29.74
C SER A 2 -28.92 -34.96 30.44
N LYS A 3 -27.73 -34.39 30.19
CA LYS A 3 -27.30 -33.11 30.77
C LYS A 3 -26.69 -32.21 29.68
N PHE A 4 -27.47 -31.78 28.69
CA PHE A 4 -27.02 -30.74 27.74
C PHE A 4 -28.11 -29.78 27.24
N SER A 5 -29.28 -29.69 27.89
CA SER A 5 -30.41 -28.90 27.37
C SER A 5 -30.76 -27.66 28.21
N ASN A 6 -29.79 -26.85 28.66
CA ASN A 6 -30.10 -25.62 29.41
C ASN A 6 -29.01 -24.54 29.38
N LEU A 7 -28.52 -24.16 28.19
CA LEU A 7 -27.63 -22.99 28.03
C LEU A 7 -28.17 -21.93 27.06
N PHE A 8 -29.49 -21.87 26.87
CA PHE A 8 -30.14 -20.84 26.05
C PHE A 8 -31.47 -20.39 26.67
N LYS A 9 -31.44 -19.95 27.94
CA LYS A 9 -32.59 -19.26 28.53
C LYS A 9 -32.21 -18.42 29.75
N SER A 10 -31.68 -17.22 29.50
CA SER A 10 -31.79 -16.07 30.42
C SER A 10 -31.07 -14.85 29.86
N SER A 11 -31.84 -13.93 29.26
CA SER A 11 -31.73 -12.47 29.48
C SER A 11 -32.55 -11.71 28.42
N GLY A 12 -33.86 -11.69 28.63
CA GLY A 12 -34.68 -10.59 28.13
C GLY A 12 -34.60 -9.42 29.11
N SER A 13 -34.45 -8.21 28.57
CA SER A 13 -34.80 -6.89 29.15
C SER A 13 -33.65 -5.89 29.05
N GLY A 14 -33.76 -4.96 28.10
CA GLY A 14 -32.91 -3.79 28.06
C GLY A 14 -32.70 -3.22 26.66
N SER A 15 -33.78 -2.91 25.95
CA SER A 15 -33.77 -1.93 24.85
C SER A 15 -33.41 -0.56 25.43
N LYS A 16 -32.14 -0.36 25.77
CA LYS A 16 -31.51 0.95 25.80
C LYS A 16 -30.94 1.14 24.41
N ASN A 17 -31.34 2.25 23.80
CA ASN A 17 -30.82 2.82 22.57
C ASN A 17 -29.29 3.01 22.65
N ARG A 18 -28.53 1.91 22.67
CA ARG A 18 -27.08 1.92 22.47
C ARG A 18 -26.94 2.11 20.97
N LYS A 19 -26.84 3.38 20.56
CA LYS A 19 -26.24 3.71 19.27
C LYS A 19 -25.00 2.81 19.15
N GLY A 20 -24.95 2.01 18.10
CA GLY A 20 -23.78 1.19 17.81
C GLY A 20 -22.51 2.05 17.82
N PRO A 21 -21.32 1.43 17.90
CA PRO A 21 -20.07 2.19 17.83
C PRO A 21 -20.12 3.16 16.65
N THR A 22 -19.78 4.42 16.90
CA THR A 22 -19.78 5.43 15.84
C THR A 22 -18.66 5.13 14.85
N ALA A 23 -18.77 5.65 13.63
CA ALA A 23 -17.67 5.56 12.66
C ALA A 23 -16.37 6.13 13.24
N GLN A 24 -16.45 7.20 14.04
CA GLN A 24 -15.30 7.79 14.73
C GLN A 24 -14.70 6.87 15.80
N ASP A 25 -15.52 6.17 16.59
CA ASP A 25 -15.02 5.19 17.57
C ASP A 25 -14.33 4.01 16.90
N ALA A 26 -14.88 3.54 15.78
CA ALA A 26 -14.29 2.47 14.99
C ALA A 26 -12.95 2.91 14.37
N LEU A 27 -12.90 4.12 13.81
CA LEU A 27 -11.70 4.71 13.25
C LEU A 27 -10.56 4.81 14.28
N TYR A 28 -10.86 5.31 15.48
CA TYR A 28 -9.89 5.42 16.56
C TYR A 28 -9.29 4.06 16.92
N LYS A 29 -10.13 3.02 17.05
CA LYS A 29 -9.68 1.66 17.35
C LYS A 29 -8.85 1.03 16.23
N LEU A 30 -9.21 1.29 14.98
CA LEU A 30 -8.43 0.82 13.83
C LEU A 30 -7.02 1.43 13.86
N ARG A 31 -6.91 2.75 14.09
CA ARG A 31 -5.61 3.45 14.23
C ARG A 31 -4.78 2.93 15.40
N GLU A 32 -5.41 2.66 16.56
CA GLU A 32 -4.71 2.06 17.71
C GLU A 32 -4.19 0.65 17.39
N THR A 33 -4.98 -0.14 16.65
CA THR A 33 -4.60 -1.50 16.24
C THR A 33 -3.48 -1.48 15.21
N GLU A 34 -3.55 -0.56 14.25
CA GLU A 34 -2.51 -0.30 13.27
C GLU A 34 -1.18 0.05 13.94
N GLU A 35 -1.17 1.03 14.86
CA GLU A 35 0.06 1.42 15.59
C GLU A 35 0.66 0.24 16.37
N MET A 36 -0.18 -0.60 16.98
CA MET A 36 0.26 -1.81 17.68
C MET A 36 0.89 -2.82 16.71
N LEU A 37 0.29 -3.02 15.54
CA LEU A 37 0.78 -3.95 14.52
C LEU A 37 2.07 -3.45 13.88
N THR A 38 2.20 -2.15 13.58
CA THR A 38 3.45 -1.54 13.10
C THR A 38 4.59 -1.74 14.10
N LYS A 39 4.37 -1.48 15.39
CA LYS A 39 5.38 -1.77 16.43
C LYS A 39 5.78 -3.26 16.48
N LYS A 40 4.82 -4.15 16.24
CA LYS A 40 5.07 -5.59 16.18
C LYS A 40 5.84 -6.00 14.92
N GLN A 41 5.57 -5.36 13.78
CA GLN A 41 6.29 -5.52 12.53
C GLN A 41 7.77 -5.18 12.72
N GLU A 42 8.09 -3.98 13.23
CA GLU A 42 9.47 -3.55 13.52
C GLU A 42 10.19 -4.51 14.47
N TYR A 43 9.47 -5.02 15.48
CA TYR A 43 10.03 -6.00 16.42
C TYR A 43 10.38 -7.32 15.73
N LEU A 44 9.53 -7.81 14.84
CA LEU A 44 9.78 -9.03 14.08
C LEU A 44 10.95 -8.85 13.11
N GLU A 45 11.04 -7.71 12.40
CA GLU A 45 12.15 -7.37 11.51
C GLU A 45 13.50 -7.38 12.26
N LYS A 46 13.57 -6.71 13.40
CA LYS A 46 14.77 -6.72 14.27
C LYS A 46 15.15 -8.15 14.71
N LYS A 47 14.16 -8.99 15.01
CA LYS A 47 14.38 -10.41 15.36
C LYS A 47 14.86 -11.24 14.18
N ILE A 48 14.33 -11.01 12.98
CA ILE A 48 14.74 -11.68 11.74
C ILE A 48 16.22 -11.38 11.47
N GLU A 49 16.61 -10.10 11.59
CA GLU A 49 17.99 -9.67 11.41
C GLU A 49 18.93 -10.33 12.44
N HIS A 50 18.51 -10.40 13.71
CA HIS A 50 19.27 -11.09 14.75
C HIS A 50 19.47 -12.60 14.47
N GLU A 51 18.43 -13.31 14.01
CA GLU A 51 18.56 -14.72 13.64
C GLU A 51 19.44 -14.90 12.39
N LEU A 52 19.40 -13.96 11.43
CA LEU A 52 20.28 -13.95 10.27
C LEU A 52 21.75 -13.78 10.68
N GLN A 53 22.05 -12.84 11.56
CA GLN A 53 23.39 -12.64 12.11
C GLN A 53 23.88 -13.88 12.88
N THR A 54 22.99 -14.51 13.65
CA THR A 54 23.27 -15.76 14.37
C THR A 54 23.61 -16.89 13.38
N ALA A 55 22.82 -17.04 12.31
CA ALA A 55 23.11 -18.01 11.26
C ALA A 55 24.47 -17.76 10.58
N ARG A 56 24.80 -16.50 10.28
CA ARG A 56 26.10 -16.11 9.70
C ARG A 56 27.27 -16.44 10.64
N LYS A 57 27.15 -16.14 11.94
CA LYS A 57 28.17 -16.43 12.96
C LYS A 57 28.47 -17.93 13.11
N HIS A 58 27.44 -18.76 13.06
CA HIS A 58 27.58 -20.21 13.25
C HIS A 58 27.80 -20.98 11.94
N GLY A 59 27.58 -20.37 10.76
CA GLY A 59 27.59 -21.05 9.47
C GLY A 59 28.88 -21.81 9.15
N THR A 60 30.04 -21.33 9.61
CA THR A 60 31.34 -21.96 9.36
C THR A 60 31.81 -22.90 10.48
N LYS A 61 31.21 -22.82 11.68
CA LYS A 61 31.66 -23.54 12.88
C LYS A 61 30.69 -24.61 13.36
N ASP A 62 29.39 -24.35 13.26
CA ASP A 62 28.31 -25.25 13.67
C ASP A 62 27.13 -25.14 12.71
N LYS A 63 27.13 -26.02 11.71
CA LYS A 63 26.08 -26.12 10.70
C LYS A 63 24.70 -26.41 11.30
N ARG A 64 24.63 -27.13 12.44
CA ARG A 64 23.35 -27.47 13.09
C ARG A 64 22.74 -26.24 13.76
N ALA A 65 23.54 -25.47 14.47
CA ALA A 65 23.10 -24.20 15.07
C ALA A 65 22.65 -23.18 14.01
N ALA A 66 23.40 -23.07 12.90
CA ALA A 66 23.03 -22.20 11.79
C ALA A 66 21.69 -22.60 11.14
N LEU A 67 21.47 -23.90 10.91
CA LEU A 67 20.19 -24.41 10.37
C LEU A 67 19.01 -24.13 11.31
N GLN A 68 19.20 -24.22 12.63
CA GLN A 68 18.14 -23.88 13.59
C GLN A 68 17.81 -22.39 13.57
N ALA A 69 18.80 -21.51 13.47
CA ALA A 69 18.60 -20.07 13.34
C ALA A 69 17.83 -19.72 12.06
N LEU A 70 18.18 -20.33 10.92
CA LEU A 70 17.45 -20.15 9.66
C LEU A 70 16.00 -20.65 9.73
N LYS A 71 15.73 -21.75 10.44
CA LYS A 71 14.35 -22.20 10.68
C LYS A 71 13.55 -21.21 11.52
N ARG A 72 14.16 -20.61 12.55
CA ARG A 72 13.51 -19.57 13.36
C ARG A 72 13.25 -18.31 12.53
N LYS A 73 14.23 -17.88 11.72
CA LYS A 73 14.08 -16.78 10.75
C LYS A 73 12.86 -16.99 9.84
N LYS A 74 12.77 -18.13 9.15
CA LYS A 74 11.64 -18.42 8.25
C LYS A 74 10.27 -18.37 8.94
N ARG A 75 10.19 -18.79 10.21
CA ARG A 75 8.94 -18.71 10.98
C ARG A 75 8.57 -17.26 11.31
N LEU A 76 9.55 -16.42 11.64
CA LEU A 76 9.34 -15.00 11.89
C LEU A 76 8.94 -14.26 10.61
N GLU A 77 9.55 -14.58 9.47
CA GLU A 77 9.17 -14.02 8.15
C GLU A 77 7.72 -14.35 7.82
N LYS A 78 7.27 -15.59 8.05
CA LYS A 78 5.86 -15.96 7.87
C LYS A 78 4.92 -15.14 8.76
N GLN A 79 5.34 -14.84 10.00
CA GLN A 79 4.55 -13.98 10.90
C GLN A 79 4.53 -12.54 10.44
N LEU A 80 5.63 -12.04 9.86
CA LEU A 80 5.73 -10.70 9.29
C LEU A 80 4.73 -10.53 8.14
N THR A 81 4.77 -11.42 7.14
CA THR A 81 3.84 -11.40 6.01
C THR A 81 2.36 -11.44 6.45
N GLN A 82 2.05 -12.16 7.53
CA GLN A 82 0.69 -12.18 8.09
C GLN A 82 0.29 -10.84 8.71
N ILE A 83 1.23 -10.16 9.37
CA ILE A 83 0.99 -8.81 9.92
C ILE A 83 0.80 -7.82 8.79
N ASP A 84 1.65 -7.87 7.75
CA ASP A 84 1.57 -6.96 6.60
C ASP A 84 0.18 -7.06 5.93
N GLY A 85 -0.28 -8.27 5.64
CA GLY A 85 -1.64 -8.46 5.08
C GLY A 85 -2.77 -8.03 6.02
N THR A 86 -2.56 -8.12 7.35
CA THR A 86 -3.53 -7.61 8.33
C THR A 86 -3.54 -6.08 8.38
N LEU A 87 -2.37 -5.44 8.27
CA LEU A 87 -2.24 -3.98 8.19
C LEU A 87 -2.95 -3.45 6.94
N SER A 88 -2.70 -4.03 5.77
CA SER A 88 -3.41 -3.62 4.53
C SER A 88 -4.92 -3.76 4.65
N THR A 89 -5.41 -4.80 5.34
CA THR A 89 -6.85 -4.96 5.60
C THR A 89 -7.39 -3.86 6.52
N ILE A 90 -6.63 -3.45 7.55
CA ILE A 90 -7.02 -2.38 8.48
C ILE A 90 -7.01 -1.02 7.77
N GLU A 91 -6.00 -0.76 6.95
CA GLU A 91 -5.89 0.46 6.14
C GLU A 91 -7.10 0.61 5.22
N PHE A 92 -7.45 -0.45 4.48
CA PHE A 92 -8.64 -0.49 3.63
C PHE A 92 -9.93 -0.22 4.43
N GLN A 93 -10.08 -0.84 5.60
CA GLN A 93 -11.26 -0.63 6.46
C GLN A 93 -11.33 0.80 7.00
N ARG A 94 -10.18 1.41 7.31
CA ARG A 94 -10.09 2.79 7.79
C ARG A 94 -10.50 3.75 6.69
N GLU A 95 -9.96 3.60 5.50
CA GLU A 95 -10.31 4.42 4.34
C GLU A 95 -11.81 4.32 4.02
N ALA A 96 -12.37 3.11 4.02
CA ALA A 96 -13.81 2.91 3.80
C ALA A 96 -14.67 3.66 4.84
N LEU A 97 -14.25 3.69 6.11
CA LEU A 97 -14.93 4.44 7.17
C LEU A 97 -14.76 5.95 7.05
N GLU A 98 -13.58 6.42 6.64
CA GLU A 98 -13.32 7.85 6.37
C GLU A 98 -14.18 8.35 5.22
N ASN A 99 -14.23 7.60 4.11
CA ASN A 99 -15.09 7.88 2.97
C ASN A 99 -16.58 7.87 3.36
N SER A 100 -17.01 6.90 4.17
CA SER A 100 -18.38 6.87 4.68
C SER A 100 -18.71 8.09 5.55
N HIS A 101 -17.77 8.58 6.35
CA HIS A 101 -17.97 9.78 7.17
C HIS A 101 -18.15 11.01 6.30
N THR A 102 -17.24 11.22 5.35
CA THR A 102 -17.31 12.33 4.37
C THR A 102 -18.62 12.29 3.57
N ASN A 103 -19.01 11.13 3.05
CA ASN A 103 -20.26 10.95 2.31
C ASN A 103 -21.50 11.28 3.18
N THR A 104 -21.47 10.93 4.47
CA THR A 104 -22.55 11.27 5.40
C THR A 104 -22.63 12.79 5.61
N GLU A 105 -21.50 13.49 5.73
CA GLU A 105 -21.48 14.94 5.84
C GLU A 105 -21.96 15.64 4.57
N VAL A 106 -21.54 15.15 3.40
CA VAL A 106 -22.02 15.64 2.09
C VAL A 106 -23.54 15.52 2.01
N LEU A 107 -24.11 14.35 2.31
CA LEU A 107 -25.57 14.13 2.30
C LEU A 107 -26.30 15.05 3.29
N LYS A 108 -25.73 15.27 4.47
CA LYS A 108 -26.30 16.17 5.48
C LYS A 108 -26.33 17.62 4.98
N ASN A 109 -25.27 18.08 4.32
CA ASN A 109 -25.17 19.42 3.74
C ASN A 109 -26.13 19.58 2.56
N MET A 110 -26.23 18.58 1.68
CA MET A 110 -27.22 18.54 0.60
C MET A 110 -28.65 18.61 1.15
N GLY A 111 -28.96 17.87 2.21
CA GLY A 111 -30.26 17.92 2.87
C GLY A 111 -30.57 19.29 3.50
N TYR A 112 -29.56 19.99 4.01
CA TYR A 112 -29.72 21.37 4.49
C TYR A 112 -29.95 22.35 3.33
N ALA A 113 -29.17 22.23 2.25
CA ALA A 113 -29.35 23.02 1.03
C ALA A 113 -30.73 22.83 0.41
N ALA A 114 -31.22 21.59 0.31
CA ALA A 114 -32.56 21.29 -0.19
C ALA A 114 -33.67 21.92 0.67
N LYS A 115 -33.51 21.94 2.00
CA LYS A 115 -34.45 22.64 2.90
C LYS A 115 -34.41 24.15 2.74
N ALA A 116 -33.23 24.73 2.55
CA ALA A 116 -33.06 26.15 2.27
C ALA A 116 -33.73 26.52 0.94
N MET A 117 -33.47 25.76 -0.13
CA MET A 117 -34.14 25.91 -1.43
C MET A 117 -35.65 25.78 -1.31
N LYS A 118 -36.17 24.78 -0.58
CA LYS A 118 -37.62 24.64 -0.35
C LYS A 118 -38.23 25.86 0.34
N THR A 119 -37.52 26.46 1.29
CA THR A 119 -37.98 27.67 1.98
C THR A 119 -37.99 28.88 1.04
N VAL A 120 -36.99 29.00 0.17
CA VAL A 120 -36.97 30.01 -0.90
C VAL A 120 -38.17 29.81 -1.84
N HIS A 121 -38.43 28.58 -2.28
CA HIS A 121 -39.57 28.24 -3.14
C HIS A 121 -40.93 28.55 -2.52
N GLN A 122 -41.12 28.27 -1.22
CA GLN A 122 -42.37 28.56 -0.52
C GLN A 122 -42.65 30.06 -0.38
N ASN A 123 -41.62 30.90 -0.43
CA ASN A 123 -41.73 32.35 -0.34
C ASN A 123 -41.69 33.05 -1.72
N MET A 124 -41.62 32.29 -2.81
CA MET A 124 -41.57 32.84 -4.16
C MET A 124 -42.97 32.81 -4.81
N ASP A 125 -43.44 33.98 -5.21
CA ASP A 125 -44.77 34.21 -5.77
C ASP A 125 -45.04 33.34 -7.01
N VAL A 126 -46.27 32.80 -7.14
CA VAL A 126 -46.64 31.72 -8.08
C VAL A 126 -46.31 32.03 -9.55
N ASN A 127 -46.26 33.31 -9.92
CA ASN A 127 -45.96 33.75 -11.29
C ASN A 127 -44.48 33.62 -11.69
N LYS A 128 -43.56 33.36 -10.75
CA LYS A 128 -42.13 33.11 -11.03
C LYS A 128 -41.75 31.63 -10.96
N ILE A 129 -42.71 30.75 -10.67
CA ILE A 129 -42.48 29.32 -10.47
C ILE A 129 -42.20 28.60 -11.80
N ASP A 130 -42.83 28.99 -12.91
CA ASP A 130 -42.66 28.31 -14.20
C ASP A 130 -41.25 28.50 -14.79
N GLU A 131 -40.70 29.71 -14.72
CA GLU A 131 -39.33 30.03 -15.18
C GLU A 131 -38.29 29.33 -14.29
N LEU A 132 -38.56 29.27 -12.98
CA LEU A 132 -37.69 28.61 -12.00
C LEU A 132 -37.79 27.08 -12.04
N MET A 133 -38.95 26.48 -12.33
CA MET A 133 -39.12 25.03 -12.48
C MET A 133 -38.35 24.51 -13.71
N GLN A 134 -38.15 25.36 -14.71
CA GLN A 134 -37.28 25.07 -15.85
C GLN A 134 -35.80 25.06 -15.42
N ASP A 135 -35.35 26.07 -14.66
CA ASP A 135 -33.99 26.14 -14.10
C ASP A 135 -33.70 25.00 -13.10
N ILE A 136 -34.69 24.59 -12.29
CA ILE A 136 -34.55 23.49 -11.32
C ILE A 136 -34.46 22.15 -12.01
N ASN A 137 -35.22 21.90 -13.08
CA ASN A 137 -35.11 20.63 -13.81
C ASN A 137 -33.74 20.50 -14.48
N GLU A 138 -33.18 21.58 -15.03
CA GLU A 138 -31.80 21.59 -15.53
C GLU A 138 -30.76 21.37 -14.40
N GLN A 139 -30.94 21.99 -13.23
CA GLN A 139 -30.01 21.79 -12.11
C GLN A 139 -30.18 20.45 -11.37
N GLN A 140 -31.36 19.83 -11.43
CA GLN A 140 -31.61 18.54 -10.83
C GLN A 140 -30.94 17.42 -11.63
N GLU A 141 -30.85 17.54 -12.96
CA GLU A 141 -30.00 16.65 -13.78
C GLU A 141 -28.52 16.76 -13.40
N VAL A 142 -28.00 17.98 -13.21
CA VAL A 142 -26.60 18.19 -12.79
C VAL A 142 -26.35 17.65 -11.37
N ALA A 143 -27.28 17.85 -10.44
CA ALA A 143 -27.15 17.31 -9.09
C ALA A 143 -27.23 15.77 -9.06
N GLN A 144 -28.04 15.17 -9.94
CA GLN A 144 -28.13 13.73 -10.09
C GLN A 144 -26.85 13.16 -10.75
N GLU A 145 -26.30 13.85 -11.75
CA GLU A 145 -25.02 13.51 -12.40
C GLU A 145 -23.85 13.60 -11.41
N ILE A 146 -23.81 14.64 -10.56
CA ILE A 146 -22.83 14.78 -9.48
C ILE A 146 -23.01 13.69 -8.43
N SER A 147 -24.26 13.42 -8.01
CA SER A 147 -24.56 12.35 -7.06
C SER A 147 -24.16 10.99 -7.61
N ASP A 148 -24.40 10.71 -8.89
CA ASP A 148 -24.01 9.47 -9.54
C ASP A 148 -22.49 9.40 -9.77
N ALA A 149 -21.81 10.51 -10.04
CA ALA A 149 -20.35 10.57 -10.15
C ALA A 149 -19.64 10.35 -8.80
N ILE A 150 -20.22 10.84 -7.70
CA ILE A 150 -19.70 10.67 -6.33
C ILE A 150 -20.11 9.31 -5.73
N SER A 151 -21.31 8.81 -6.07
CA SER A 151 -21.86 7.56 -5.55
C SER A 151 -21.48 6.33 -6.36
N ARG A 152 -21.03 6.50 -7.61
CA ARG A 152 -20.17 5.50 -8.24
C ARG A 152 -18.91 5.47 -7.37
N PRO A 153 -18.61 4.35 -6.69
CA PRO A 153 -17.25 4.19 -6.20
C PRO A 153 -16.38 4.16 -7.46
N ALA A 154 -15.77 5.30 -7.79
CA ALA A 154 -14.78 5.36 -8.83
C ALA A 154 -13.74 4.29 -8.47
N GLY A 155 -13.62 3.27 -9.32
CA GLY A 155 -12.53 2.30 -9.22
C GLY A 155 -12.73 1.10 -8.28
N PHE A 156 -13.94 0.63 -7.95
CA PHE A 156 -14.10 -0.67 -7.26
C PHE A 156 -13.85 -1.90 -8.17
N GLY A 157 -12.88 -1.76 -9.09
CA GLY A 157 -12.57 -2.68 -10.18
C GLY A 157 -11.66 -2.10 -11.27
N GLU A 158 -11.12 -0.89 -11.12
CA GLU A 158 -9.80 -0.65 -11.73
C GLU A 158 -8.81 -1.32 -10.80
N GLU A 159 -8.53 -2.58 -11.12
CA GLU A 159 -7.29 -3.25 -10.76
C GLU A 159 -6.18 -2.22 -11.02
N PHE A 160 -5.62 -1.62 -9.96
CA PHE A 160 -4.34 -0.94 -10.13
C PHE A 160 -3.42 -1.96 -10.81
N ASP A 161 -2.93 -1.63 -11.99
CA ASP A 161 -2.08 -2.54 -12.72
C ASP A 161 -0.82 -2.75 -11.87
N GLU A 162 -0.59 -3.99 -11.40
CA GLU A 162 0.58 -4.31 -10.60
C GLU A 162 1.87 -3.93 -11.35
N ASP A 163 1.85 -3.96 -12.69
CA ASP A 163 2.98 -3.55 -13.52
C ASP A 163 3.19 -2.02 -13.50
N GLU A 164 2.11 -1.22 -13.48
CA GLU A 164 2.19 0.25 -13.37
C GLU A 164 2.71 0.67 -12.00
N LEU A 165 2.23 0.02 -10.93
CA LEU A 165 2.71 0.28 -9.56
C LEU A 165 4.17 -0.14 -9.37
N LEU A 166 4.58 -1.26 -9.97
CA LEU A 166 5.98 -1.69 -9.95
C LEU A 166 6.90 -0.70 -10.68
N GLN A 167 6.44 -0.16 -11.81
CA GLN A 167 7.18 0.87 -12.54
C GLN A 167 7.32 2.15 -11.70
N GLU A 168 6.24 2.62 -11.08
CA GLU A 168 6.28 3.81 -10.21
C GLU A 168 7.23 3.60 -9.02
N LEU A 169 7.21 2.40 -8.41
CA LEU A 169 8.15 2.06 -7.34
C LEU A 169 9.61 2.08 -7.79
N GLU A 170 9.91 1.51 -8.97
CA GLU A 170 11.26 1.53 -9.54
C GLU A 170 11.75 2.96 -9.82
N GLU A 171 10.86 3.84 -10.31
CA GLU A 171 11.17 5.25 -10.51
C GLU A 171 11.50 5.97 -9.18
N LEU A 172 10.71 5.73 -8.12
CA LEU A 172 10.95 6.29 -6.79
C LEU A 172 12.26 5.79 -6.16
N GLU A 173 12.55 4.50 -6.28
CA GLU A 173 13.81 3.90 -5.80
C GLU A 173 15.02 4.50 -6.54
N GLN A 174 14.93 4.64 -7.86
CA GLN A 174 15.99 5.24 -8.68
C GLN A 174 16.22 6.71 -8.33
N ASP A 175 15.15 7.46 -8.05
CA ASP A 175 15.23 8.85 -7.59
C ASP A 175 15.91 8.99 -6.23
N GLU A 176 15.64 8.09 -5.29
CA GLU A 176 16.32 8.05 -3.99
C GLU A 176 17.81 7.68 -4.16
N LEU A 177 18.11 6.70 -5.02
CA LEU A 177 19.48 6.29 -5.32
C LEU A 177 20.26 7.41 -6.00
N ASN A 178 19.63 8.17 -6.90
CA ASN A 178 20.20 9.35 -7.55
C ASN A 178 20.49 10.46 -6.55
N LYS A 179 19.56 10.75 -5.62
CA LYS A 179 19.78 11.69 -4.52
C LYS A 179 20.93 11.26 -3.62
N HIS A 180 21.03 9.96 -3.33
CA HIS A 180 22.11 9.42 -2.52
C HIS A 180 23.46 9.50 -3.26
N MET A 181 23.51 9.16 -4.55
CA MET A 181 24.70 9.25 -5.39
C MET A 181 25.16 10.69 -5.63
N ALA A 182 24.23 11.65 -5.77
CA ALA A 182 24.56 13.07 -5.86
C ALA A 182 25.27 13.59 -4.58
N ASN A 183 25.02 12.94 -3.45
CA ASN A 183 25.70 13.23 -2.18
C ASN A 183 27.00 12.42 -1.97
N VAL A 184 27.37 11.51 -2.88
CA VAL A 184 28.64 10.77 -2.80
C VAL A 184 29.76 11.59 -3.46
N ASN A 185 30.59 12.21 -2.62
CA ASN A 185 31.81 12.89 -3.05
C ASN A 185 32.87 11.84 -3.45
N LEU A 186 32.88 11.42 -4.72
CA LEU A 186 33.81 10.41 -5.23
C LEU A 186 35.27 10.91 -5.12
N PRO A 187 36.21 10.07 -4.63
CA PRO A 187 37.62 10.44 -4.56
C PRO A 187 38.21 10.58 -5.98
N SER A 188 39.03 11.62 -6.18
CA SER A 188 39.69 11.90 -7.46
C SER A 188 40.54 10.71 -7.91
N VAL A 189 40.31 10.25 -9.15
CA VAL A 189 41.08 9.16 -9.75
C VAL A 189 42.56 9.55 -9.86
N PRO A 190 43.52 8.67 -9.51
CA PRO A 190 44.94 8.97 -9.65
C PRO A 190 45.30 9.22 -11.12
N SER A 191 45.81 10.41 -11.44
CA SER A 191 46.29 10.79 -12.79
C SER A 191 47.72 10.27 -13.09
N THR A 192 48.05 9.07 -12.63
CA THR A 192 49.35 8.47 -12.93
C THR A 192 49.30 7.77 -14.28
N LYS A 193 49.96 8.35 -15.30
CA LYS A 193 50.16 7.70 -16.59
C LYS A 193 50.92 6.38 -16.37
N LEU A 194 50.26 5.25 -16.65
CA LEU A 194 50.89 3.94 -16.65
C LEU A 194 52.00 3.90 -17.73
N PRO A 195 53.15 3.28 -17.46
CA PRO A 195 54.22 3.16 -18.45
C PRO A 195 53.74 2.31 -19.63
N ALA A 196 53.91 2.85 -20.85
CA ALA A 196 53.59 2.14 -22.09
C ALA A 196 54.47 0.90 -22.21
N ARG A 197 53.88 -0.28 -22.00
CA ARG A 197 54.53 -1.55 -22.28
C ARG A 197 54.61 -1.71 -23.79
N ALA A 198 55.84 -1.81 -24.32
CA ALA A 198 56.09 -2.08 -25.72
C ALA A 198 55.22 -3.24 -26.20
N ALA A 199 54.42 -2.98 -27.24
CA ALA A 199 53.57 -3.98 -27.86
C ALA A 199 54.44 -5.11 -28.40
N SER A 200 54.35 -6.28 -27.76
CA SER A 200 54.97 -7.51 -28.22
C SER A 200 54.27 -7.94 -29.51
N SER A 201 54.97 -7.81 -30.64
CA SER A 201 54.54 -8.30 -31.95
C SER A 201 54.25 -9.80 -32.00
N ARG A 202 54.66 -10.58 -30.97
CA ARG A 202 54.33 -12.00 -30.87
C ARG A 202 52.87 -12.29 -30.58
N ARG A 203 52.17 -11.48 -29.77
CA ARG A 203 50.76 -11.75 -29.40
C ARG A 203 49.81 -11.58 -30.58
N ARG A 204 50.10 -10.63 -31.48
CA ARG A 204 49.27 -10.38 -32.65
C ARG A 204 49.35 -11.51 -33.68
N VAL A 205 50.53 -12.13 -33.83
CA VAL A 205 50.72 -13.26 -34.74
C VAL A 205 50.04 -14.52 -34.18
N GLU A 206 50.06 -14.70 -32.87
CA GLU A 206 49.41 -15.83 -32.18
C GLU A 206 47.86 -15.74 -32.30
N GLU A 207 47.29 -14.55 -32.11
CA GLU A 207 45.84 -14.31 -32.26
C GLU A 207 45.36 -14.50 -33.72
N ASP A 208 46.18 -14.13 -34.71
CA ASP A 208 45.85 -14.33 -36.14
C ASP A 208 45.91 -15.81 -36.57
N GLU A 209 46.81 -16.61 -35.97
CA GLU A 209 46.89 -18.06 -36.22
C GLU A 209 45.74 -18.82 -35.56
N ASP A 210 45.38 -18.46 -34.32
CA ASP A 210 44.24 -19.05 -33.60
C ASP A 210 42.92 -18.76 -34.33
N MET A 211 42.76 -17.55 -34.88
CA MET A 211 41.57 -17.16 -35.65
C MET A 211 41.44 -17.96 -36.96
N LYS A 212 42.55 -18.17 -37.68
CA LYS A 212 42.57 -19.02 -38.88
C LYS A 212 42.30 -20.49 -38.58
N MET A 213 42.77 -20.98 -37.44
CA MET A 213 42.52 -22.36 -37.02
C MET A 213 41.04 -22.60 -36.71
N LEU A 214 40.35 -21.61 -36.13
CA LEU A 214 38.90 -21.67 -35.89
C LEU A 214 38.09 -21.63 -37.19
N GLU A 215 38.49 -20.82 -38.17
CA GLU A 215 37.81 -20.75 -39.47
C GLU A 215 37.93 -22.06 -40.27
N ALA A 216 39.08 -22.73 -40.21
CA ALA A 216 39.31 -24.00 -40.90
C ALA A 216 38.54 -25.19 -40.30
N TRP A 217 38.05 -25.07 -39.06
CA TRP A 217 37.22 -26.10 -38.42
C TRP A 217 35.72 -25.92 -38.70
N ALA A 218 35.33 -24.75 -39.21
CA ALA A 218 33.94 -24.40 -39.52
C ALA A 218 33.52 -24.79 -40.96
N THR A 219 34.40 -25.40 -41.75
CA THR A 219 34.15 -25.94 -43.11
C THR A 219 34.36 -27.45 -43.15
#